data_AF-Q0KFT2-F1
#
_entry.id   AF-Q0KFT2-F1
#
_cell.length_a   1.000
_cell.length_b   1.000
_cell.length_c   1.000
_cell.angle_alpha   90.00
_cell.angle_beta   90.00
_cell.angle_gamma   90.00
#
_symmetry.space_group_name_H-M   'P 1'
#
loop_
_entity.id
_entity.type
_entity.pdbx_description
1 polymer ?
#
loop_
_entity_poly.entity_id
_entity_poly.type
_entity_poly.pdbx_seq_one_letter_code
_entity_poly.pdbx_strand_id
1 'polypeptide(L)'
;ELANYGEYSGNPSRAETREYVKTVFDLMTRSKHPKGHKILIIGGAIANFTDVAKTFDGIIDAMREYADKLREIGIRIYVRRGGPN
;
A
#
# COMPACT_ATOMS: atom_id res chain seq x y z
N GLU A 1 5.67 16.41 1.15
CA GLU A 1 6.90 15.71 1.62
C GLU A 1 6.88 14.22 1.27
N LEU A 2 8.04 13.70 0.86
CA LEU A 2 8.27 12.29 0.51
C LEU A 2 8.82 11.54 1.74
N ALA A 3 8.24 10.38 2.07
CA ALA A 3 8.67 9.58 3.23
C ALA A 3 9.57 8.39 2.84
N ASN A 4 9.40 7.85 1.65
CA ASN A 4 10.12 6.66 1.18
C ASN A 4 10.25 6.63 -0.34
N TYR A 5 11.19 5.81 -0.82
CA TYR A 5 11.30 5.35 -2.20
C TYR A 5 11.41 3.83 -2.19
N GLY A 6 10.60 3.14 -2.98
CA GLY A 6 10.58 1.69 -3.04
C GLY A 6 9.56 1.17 -4.06
N GLU A 7 9.69 -0.09 -4.42
CA GLU A 7 8.80 -0.76 -5.35
C GLU A 7 8.56 -2.23 -4.97
N TYR A 8 7.50 -2.81 -5.54
CA TYR A 8 7.38 -4.25 -5.74
C TYR A 8 7.12 -4.51 -7.23
N SER A 9 7.81 -5.49 -7.80
CA SER A 9 7.77 -5.83 -9.22
C SER A 9 8.01 -7.34 -9.40
N GLY A 10 7.89 -7.86 -10.63
CA GLY A 10 8.19 -9.28 -10.90
C GLY A 10 7.09 -10.27 -10.51
N ASN A 11 5.82 -9.85 -10.47
CA ASN A 11 4.67 -10.70 -10.14
C ASN A 11 4.76 -11.40 -8.76
N PRO A 12 4.89 -10.64 -7.66
CA PRO A 12 4.97 -11.23 -6.34
C PRO A 12 3.69 -11.97 -5.96
N SER A 13 3.81 -12.86 -4.99
CA SER A 13 2.67 -13.53 -4.38
C SER A 13 1.83 -12.58 -3.51
N ARG A 14 0.60 -13.02 -3.19
CA ARG A 14 -0.28 -12.33 -2.23
C ARG A 14 0.42 -12.17 -0.87
N ALA A 15 1.12 -13.21 -0.40
CA ALA A 15 1.81 -13.21 0.88
C ALA A 15 2.99 -12.22 0.90
N GLU A 16 3.83 -12.22 -0.13
CA GLU A 16 4.94 -11.26 -0.25
C GLU A 16 4.42 -9.81 -0.32
N THR A 17 3.37 -9.58 -1.11
CA THR A 17 2.75 -8.25 -1.24
C THR A 17 2.19 -7.79 0.11
N ARG A 18 1.50 -8.68 0.84
CA ARG A 18 0.96 -8.40 2.17
C ARG A 18 2.06 -7.99 3.15
N GLU A 19 3.15 -8.76 3.24
CA GLU A 19 4.23 -8.45 4.19
C GLU A 19 4.93 -7.12 3.86
N TYR A 20 5.17 -6.85 2.58
CA TYR A 20 5.71 -5.55 2.15
C TYR A 20 4.81 -4.39 2.59
N VAL A 21 3.49 -4.51 2.35
CA VAL A 21 2.51 -3.46 2.68
C VAL A 21 2.39 -3.26 4.19
N LYS A 22 2.44 -4.34 4.99
CA LYS A 22 2.45 -4.25 6.45
C LYS A 22 3.61 -3.42 6.98
N THR A 23 4.81 -3.58 6.42
CA THR A 23 5.96 -2.76 6.81
C THR A 23 5.72 -1.27 6.53
N VAL A 24 5.17 -0.94 5.37
CA VAL A 24 4.82 0.45 5.02
C VAL A 24 3.75 0.99 5.98
N PHE A 25 2.72 0.21 6.29
CA PHE A 25 1.63 0.61 7.21
C PHE A 25 2.12 0.82 8.63
N ASP A 26 2.99 -0.06 9.13
CA ASP A 26 3.62 0.12 10.43
C ASP A 26 4.37 1.46 10.49
N LEU A 27 5.26 1.71 9.54
CA LEU A 27 6.07 2.94 9.50
C LEU A 27 5.20 4.20 9.44
N MET A 28 4.18 4.21 8.58
CA MET A 28 3.36 5.41 8.41
C MET A 28 2.39 5.66 9.57
N THR A 29 2.11 4.65 10.41
CA THR A 29 1.15 4.76 11.53
C THR A 29 1.78 5.01 12.90
N ARG A 30 3.11 5.16 13.00
CA ARG A 30 3.79 5.41 14.29
C ARG A 30 3.47 6.76 14.96
N SER A 31 3.08 7.78 14.19
CA SER A 31 2.77 9.11 14.70
C SER A 31 1.93 9.92 13.72
N LYS A 32 1.15 10.89 14.23
CA LYS A 32 0.41 11.85 13.38
C LYS A 32 1.37 12.88 12.78
N HIS A 33 1.05 13.39 11.60
CA HIS A 33 1.83 14.45 10.97
C HIS A 33 1.38 15.82 11.51
N PRO A 34 2.29 16.69 11.98
CA PRO A 34 1.91 17.93 12.68
C PRO A 34 1.21 18.96 11.78
N LYS A 35 1.43 18.89 10.46
CA LYS A 35 0.88 19.85 9.48
C LYS A 35 -0.29 19.31 8.65
N GLY A 36 -0.88 18.17 9.01
CA GLY A 36 -2.04 17.62 8.31
C GLY A 36 -2.01 16.11 8.11
N HIS A 37 -2.61 15.65 7.01
CA HIS A 37 -2.76 14.23 6.71
C HIS A 37 -1.52 13.66 6.00
N LYS A 38 -1.16 12.42 6.32
CA LYS A 38 -0.24 11.65 5.48
C LYS A 38 -1.01 11.04 4.31
N ILE A 39 -0.32 10.85 3.19
CA ILE A 39 -0.88 10.31 1.96
C ILE A 39 -0.15 9.02 1.61
N LEU A 40 -0.90 7.99 1.24
CA LEU A 40 -0.38 6.78 0.62
C LEU A 40 -0.76 6.76 -0.86
N ILE A 41 0.24 6.56 -1.72
CA ILE A 41 0.04 6.39 -3.15
C ILE A 41 0.34 4.93 -3.48
N ILE A 42 -0.70 4.19 -3.87
CA ILE A 42 -0.59 2.83 -4.39
C ILE A 42 -0.66 2.93 -5.92
N GLY A 43 0.50 3.11 -6.53
CA GLY A 43 0.62 3.41 -7.95
C GLY A 43 1.36 2.34 -8.75
N GLY A 44 1.17 2.38 -10.06
CA GLY A 44 2.06 1.75 -11.02
C GLY A 44 1.62 1.94 -12.46
N ALA A 45 2.49 1.55 -13.39
CA ALA A 45 2.15 1.44 -14.81
C ALA A 45 1.15 0.29 -15.05
N ILE A 46 0.77 0.09 -16.32
CA ILE A 46 0.00 -1.09 -16.75
C ILE A 46 0.97 -2.27 -16.74
N ALA A 47 0.72 -3.27 -15.90
CA ALA A 47 1.59 -4.43 -15.79
C ALA A 47 1.41 -5.39 -16.98
N ASN A 48 2.51 -6.01 -17.43
CA ASN A 48 2.46 -6.99 -18.52
C ASN A 48 2.02 -8.38 -18.06
N PHE A 49 2.50 -8.83 -16.88
CA PHE A 49 2.31 -10.20 -16.41
C PHE A 49 2.04 -10.31 -14.89
N THR A 50 2.02 -9.19 -14.17
CA THR A 50 1.65 -9.21 -12.74
C THR A 50 0.14 -9.32 -12.61
N ASP A 51 -0.33 -10.27 -11.81
CA ASP A 51 -1.74 -10.41 -11.48
C ASP A 51 -2.15 -9.31 -10.47
N VAL A 52 -2.95 -8.35 -10.94
CA VAL A 52 -3.37 -7.20 -10.15
C VAL A 52 -4.32 -7.62 -9.05
N ALA A 53 -5.30 -8.48 -9.34
CA ALA A 53 -6.22 -9.01 -8.33
C ALA A 53 -5.47 -9.71 -7.19
N LYS A 54 -4.51 -10.59 -7.51
CA LYS A 54 -3.73 -11.34 -6.51
C LYS A 54 -2.86 -10.44 -5.63
N THR A 55 -2.24 -9.42 -6.22
CA THR A 55 -1.41 -8.47 -5.46
C THR A 55 -2.28 -7.54 -4.61
N PHE A 56 -3.42 -7.08 -5.14
CA PHE A 56 -4.36 -6.25 -4.41
C PHE A 56 -5.04 -6.98 -3.27
N ASP A 57 -5.31 -8.27 -3.40
CA ASP A 57 -5.75 -9.11 -2.28
C ASP A 57 -4.79 -9.04 -1.09
N GLY A 58 -3.47 -9.04 -1.35
CA GLY A 58 -2.45 -8.90 -0.30
C GLY A 58 -2.43 -7.51 0.34
N ILE A 59 -2.62 -6.47 -0.48
CA ILE A 59 -2.79 -5.08 0.00
C ILE A 59 -4.03 -4.99 0.89
N ILE A 60 -5.18 -5.54 0.45
CA ILE A 60 -6.46 -5.51 1.17
C ILE A 60 -6.36 -6.27 2.49
N ASP A 61 -5.68 -7.42 2.53
CA ASP A 61 -5.43 -8.16 3.77
C ASP A 61 -4.71 -7.30 4.81
N ALA A 62 -3.63 -6.62 4.41
CA ALA A 62 -2.90 -5.71 5.29
C ALA A 62 -3.76 -4.51 5.69
N MET A 63 -4.59 -3.98 4.78
CA MET A 63 -5.48 -2.85 5.08
C MET A 63 -6.53 -3.21 6.12
N ARG A 64 -7.07 -4.43 6.08
CA ARG A 64 -8.01 -4.93 7.09
C ARG A 64 -7.35 -5.04 8.46
N GLU A 65 -6.11 -5.52 8.53
CA GLU A 65 -5.33 -5.62 9.77
C GLU A 65 -4.99 -4.23 10.37
N TYR A 66 -4.72 -3.24 9.54
CA TYR A 66 -4.30 -1.89 9.99
C TYR A 66 -5.42 -0.84 9.94
N ALA A 67 -6.67 -1.23 9.67
CA ALA A 67 -7.76 -0.32 9.35
C ALA A 67 -7.95 0.78 10.40
N ASP A 68 -7.95 0.42 11.69
CA ASP A 68 -8.18 1.36 12.78
C ASP A 68 -7.00 2.34 12.94
N LYS A 69 -5.76 1.86 12.86
CA LYS A 69 -4.56 2.72 12.90
C LYS A 69 -4.52 3.69 11.72
N LEU A 70 -4.86 3.23 10.51
CA LEU A 70 -4.90 4.09 9.32
C LEU A 70 -5.95 5.20 9.46
N ARG A 71 -7.12 4.89 10.03
CA ARG A 71 -8.17 5.89 10.32
C ARG A 71 -7.74 6.86 11.42
N GLU A 72 -7.13 6.38 12.50
CA GLU A 72 -6.69 7.20 13.62
C GLU A 72 -5.66 8.27 13.18
N ILE A 73 -4.73 7.87 12.32
CA ILE A 73 -3.73 8.78 11.74
C ILE A 73 -4.34 9.68 10.65
N GLY A 74 -5.48 9.29 10.09
CA GLY A 74 -6.19 10.04 9.05
C GLY A 74 -5.49 9.94 7.70
N ILE A 75 -5.04 8.74 7.32
CA ILE A 75 -4.38 8.49 6.03
C ILE A 75 -5.37 8.67 4.87
N ARG A 76 -4.94 9.38 3.83
CA ARG A 76 -5.62 9.39 2.52
C ARG A 76 -4.91 8.46 1.55
N ILE A 77 -5.66 7.58 0.90
CA ILE A 77 -5.12 6.56 -0.01
C ILE A 77 -5.58 6.88 -1.43
N TYR A 78 -4.64 6.94 -2.37
CA TYR A 78 -4.92 7.11 -3.79
C TYR A 78 -4.37 5.91 -4.55
N VAL A 79 -5.17 5.35 -5.44
CA VAL A 79 -4.87 4.09 -6.12
C VAL A 79 -4.97 4.27 -7.63
N ARG A 80 -3.93 3.84 -8.34
CA ARG A 80 -3.95 3.73 -9.81
C ARG A 80 -3.12 2.53 -10.22
N ARG A 81 -3.79 1.52 -10.79
CA ARG A 81 -3.15 0.32 -11.32
C ARG A 81 -3.90 -0.19 -12.55
N GLY A 82 -3.17 -0.79 -13.47
CA GLY A 82 -3.71 -1.59 -14.57
C GLY A 82 -2.83 -2.81 -14.80
N GLY A 83 -3.34 -3.81 -15.49
CA GLY A 83 -2.66 -5.07 -15.76
C GLY A 83 -3.67 -6.21 -15.87
N PRO A 84 -3.20 -7.46 -15.92
CA PRO A 84 -4.06 -8.65 -15.83
C PRO A 84 -4.90 -8.67 -14.54
N ASN A 85 -6.21 -8.88 -14.71
CA ASN A 85 -7.23 -8.87 -13.64
C ASN A 85 -7.29 -7.56 -12.84
#